data_AF-A0A2E1YFB4-F1
#
_entry.id   AF-A0A2E1YFB4-F1
#
_cell.length_a   1.000
_cell.length_b   1.000
_cell.length_c   1.000
_cell.angle_alpha   90.00
_cell.angle_beta   90.00
_cell.angle_gamma   90.00
#
_symmetry.space_group_name_H-M   'P 1'
#
loop_
_entity.id
_entity.type
_entity.pdbx_description
1 polymer ?
#
loop_
_entity_poly.entity_id
_entity_poly.type
_entity_poly.pdbx_seq_one_letter_code
_entity_poly.pdbx_strand_id
1 'polypeptide(L)'
;MPITPRQLESIIRLAEAEAKMYLSDTVDVKHADSAIDLMNLFLNVTLGGDVDFAFFGVDADQRKKDSDPRILLRTIVKEAGPGGMDEKEIFDRMREEGGYRLEEVEKYLREAREKDGTLLKDGYDKWRTV
;
A
#
# COMPACT_ATOMS: atom_id res chain seq x y z
N MET A 1 -19.32 -12.56 11.96
CA MET A 1 -19.98 -11.89 13.11
C MET A 1 -21.44 -11.65 12.71
N PRO A 2 -22.45 -12.02 13.51
CA PRO A 2 -23.86 -11.86 13.11
C PRO A 2 -24.28 -10.39 13.11
N ILE A 3 -25.15 -9.98 12.17
CA ILE A 3 -25.76 -8.64 12.16
C ILE A 3 -26.72 -8.53 13.34
N THR A 4 -26.53 -7.52 14.17
CA THR A 4 -27.40 -7.21 15.31
C THR A 4 -28.50 -6.22 14.92
N PRO A 5 -29.67 -6.25 15.59
CA PRO A 5 -30.74 -5.27 15.33
C PRO A 5 -30.30 -3.81 15.43
N ARG A 6 -29.32 -3.51 16.29
CA ARG A 6 -28.73 -2.17 16.43
C ARG A 6 -27.96 -1.73 15.19
N GLN A 7 -27.27 -2.64 14.52
CA GLN A 7 -26.56 -2.34 13.27
C GLN A 7 -27.56 -2.03 12.16
N LEU A 8 -28.68 -2.75 12.09
CA LEU A 8 -29.75 -2.46 11.15
C LEU A 8 -30.34 -1.05 11.37
N GLU A 9 -30.64 -0.69 12.63
CA GLU A 9 -31.15 0.64 12.96
C GLU A 9 -30.15 1.75 12.60
N SER A 10 -28.85 1.48 12.75
CA SER A 10 -27.79 2.42 12.41
C SER A 10 -27.72 2.69 10.91
N ILE A 11 -27.87 1.66 10.07
CA ILE A 11 -27.92 1.80 8.61
C ILE A 11 -29.15 2.61 8.18
N ILE A 12 -30.32 2.37 8.78
CA ILE A 12 -31.55 3.13 8.47
C ILE A 12 -31.35 4.61 8.79
N ARG A 13 -30.78 4.95 9.95
CA ARG A 13 -30.51 6.34 10.34
C ARG A 13 -29.53 7.04 9.40
N LEU A 14 -28.51 6.32 8.92
CA LEU A 14 -27.55 6.85 7.94
C LEU A 14 -28.21 7.15 6.60
N ALA A 15 -29.03 6.23 6.08
CA ALA A 15 -29.77 6.42 4.83
C ALA A 15 -30.76 7.59 4.92
N GLU A 16 -31.46 7.74 6.04
CA GLU A 16 -32.34 8.89 6.30
C GLU A 16 -31.58 10.21 6.39
N ALA A 17 -30.41 10.22 7.03
CA ALA A 17 -29.57 11.41 7.14
C ALA A 17 -29.08 11.87 5.77
N GLU A 18 -28.64 10.94 4.92
CA GLU A 18 -28.22 11.25 3.55
C GLU A 18 -29.38 11.77 2.70
N ALA A 19 -30.56 11.13 2.78
CA ALA A 19 -31.75 11.63 2.09
C ALA A 19 -32.06 13.10 2.48
N LYS A 20 -31.94 13.43 3.77
CA LYS A 20 -32.11 14.80 4.28
C LYS A 20 -31.02 15.76 3.78
N MET A 21 -29.77 15.31 3.62
CA MET A 21 -28.70 16.15 3.04
C MET A 21 -29.03 16.59 1.61
N TYR A 22 -29.73 15.74 0.85
CA TYR A 22 -30.20 16.05 -0.49
C TYR A 22 -31.58 16.73 -0.53
N LEU A 23 -32.12 17.15 0.63
CA LEU A 23 -33.47 17.71 0.77
C LEU A 23 -34.55 16.77 0.22
N SER A 24 -34.32 15.45 0.29
CA SER A 24 -35.28 14.43 -0.12
C SER A 24 -36.21 14.07 1.04
N ASP A 25 -37.51 14.15 0.80
CA ASP A 25 -38.55 13.74 1.77
C ASP A 25 -38.68 12.22 1.90
N THR A 26 -38.13 11.47 0.94
CA THR A 26 -38.17 10.00 0.93
C THR A 26 -36.78 9.40 0.82
N VAL A 27 -36.60 8.24 1.45
CA VAL A 27 -35.40 7.43 1.30
C VAL A 27 -35.54 6.58 0.04
N ASP A 28 -34.53 6.63 -0.81
CA ASP A 28 -34.45 5.91 -2.09
C ASP A 28 -33.31 4.89 -2.00
N VAL A 29 -33.26 3.96 -2.95
CA VAL A 29 -32.30 2.84 -2.98
C VAL A 29 -30.86 3.34 -2.89
N LYS A 30 -30.54 4.43 -3.59
CA LYS A 30 -29.20 5.04 -3.56
C LYS A 30 -28.72 5.45 -2.16
N HIS A 31 -29.63 5.90 -1.29
CA HIS A 31 -29.27 6.30 0.08
C HIS A 31 -29.03 5.07 0.96
N ALA A 32 -29.77 3.98 0.70
CA ALA A 32 -29.54 2.72 1.38
C ALA A 32 -28.21 2.09 0.95
N ASP A 33 -27.89 2.12 -0.34
CA ASP A 33 -26.63 1.64 -0.89
C ASP A 33 -25.43 2.39 -0.30
N SER A 34 -25.47 3.73 -0.30
CA SER A 34 -24.46 4.57 0.36
C SER A 34 -24.27 4.24 1.85
N ALA A 35 -25.36 4.03 2.59
CA ALA A 35 -25.29 3.68 4.01
C ALA A 35 -24.68 2.28 4.25
N ILE A 36 -24.96 1.33 3.35
CA ILE A 36 -24.37 -0.01 3.37
C ILE A 36 -22.87 0.06 3.06
N ASP A 37 -22.48 0.85 2.06
CA ASP A 37 -21.07 1.04 1.69
C ASP A 37 -20.27 1.65 2.83
N LEU A 38 -20.83 2.65 3.52
CA LEU A 38 -20.19 3.25 4.69
C LEU A 38 -20.06 2.27 5.86
N MET A 39 -21.07 1.43 6.10
CA MET A 39 -21.00 0.38 7.12
C MET A 39 -19.97 -0.69 6.77
N ASN A 40 -19.91 -1.11 5.50
CA ASN A 40 -18.91 -2.05 5.01
C ASN A 40 -17.49 -1.49 5.14
N LEU A 41 -17.29 -0.21 4.80
CA LEU A 41 -16.05 0.52 5.02
C LEU A 41 -15.63 0.47 6.49
N PHE A 42 -16.53 0.85 7.40
CA PHE A 42 -16.26 0.84 8.84
C PHE A 42 -15.88 -0.56 9.33
N LEU A 43 -16.62 -1.59 8.92
CA LEU A 43 -16.34 -2.97 9.32
C LEU A 43 -14.99 -3.45 8.76
N ASN A 44 -14.67 -3.13 7.51
CA ASN A 44 -13.39 -3.48 6.88
C ASN A 44 -12.21 -2.82 7.59
N VAL A 45 -12.30 -1.51 7.88
CA VAL A 45 -11.23 -0.78 8.58
C VAL A 45 -11.07 -1.27 10.02
N THR A 46 -12.19 -1.49 10.73
CA THR A 46 -12.16 -1.80 12.18
C THR A 46 -11.88 -3.27 12.48
N LEU A 47 -12.41 -4.19 11.67
CA LEU A 47 -12.27 -5.65 11.88
C LEU A 47 -11.19 -6.27 11.00
N GLY A 48 -10.86 -5.65 9.87
CA GLY A 48 -9.88 -6.17 8.91
C GLY A 48 -8.46 -5.63 9.10
N GLY A 49 -8.23 -4.63 9.95
CA GLY A 49 -6.90 -4.06 10.17
C GLY A 49 -6.26 -3.49 8.89
N ASP A 50 -7.05 -3.25 7.85
CA ASP A 50 -6.54 -2.82 6.56
C ASP A 50 -6.60 -1.30 6.50
N VAL A 51 -5.54 -0.70 7.04
CA VAL A 51 -5.24 0.73 6.95
C VAL A 51 -5.28 1.20 5.48
N ASP A 52 -5.09 0.28 4.54
CA ASP A 52 -5.19 0.44 3.09
C ASP A 52 -6.51 1.06 2.59
N PHE A 53 -7.64 0.83 3.26
CA PHE A 53 -8.93 1.43 2.84
C PHE A 53 -9.12 2.87 3.36
N ALA A 54 -8.37 3.29 4.39
CA ALA A 54 -8.35 4.70 4.83
C ALA A 54 -7.61 5.62 3.83
N PHE A 55 -6.93 5.05 2.83
CA PHE A 55 -6.15 5.74 1.80
C PHE A 55 -6.81 5.68 0.41
N PHE A 56 -8.14 5.76 0.33
CA PHE A 56 -8.83 5.84 -0.97
C PHE A 56 -8.45 7.12 -1.72
N GLY A 57 -7.62 6.96 -2.75
CA GLY A 57 -7.07 8.02 -3.59
C GLY A 57 -5.62 7.82 -4.00
N VAL A 58 -4.91 6.85 -3.41
CA VAL A 58 -3.50 6.56 -3.73
C VAL A 58 -3.38 5.19 -4.37
N ASP A 59 -2.90 5.16 -5.61
CA ASP A 59 -2.67 3.96 -6.42
C ASP A 59 -1.84 2.93 -5.63
N ALA A 60 -2.06 1.63 -5.86
CA ALA A 60 -1.29 0.57 -5.20
C ALA A 60 0.24 0.73 -5.40
N ASP A 61 0.64 1.34 -6.51
CA ASP A 61 2.03 1.71 -6.82
C ASP A 61 2.59 2.83 -5.91
N GLN A 62 1.75 3.74 -5.44
CA GLN A 62 2.17 4.79 -4.50
C GLN A 62 2.28 4.24 -3.07
N ARG A 63 1.50 3.21 -2.72
CA ARG A 63 1.60 2.49 -1.43
C ARG A 63 2.87 1.64 -1.33
N LYS A 64 3.30 1.02 -2.43
CA LYS A 64 4.60 0.33 -2.50
C LYS A 64 5.79 1.28 -2.43
N LYS A 65 5.65 2.51 -2.91
CA LYS A 65 6.70 3.54 -2.76
C LYS A 65 6.97 3.96 -1.31
N ASP A 66 5.96 3.86 -0.45
CA ASP A 66 6.08 4.10 1.00
C ASP A 66 6.55 2.87 1.79
N SER A 67 6.62 1.69 1.16
CA SER A 67 7.47 0.60 1.67
C SER A 67 8.91 1.01 1.43
N ASP A 68 9.59 1.39 2.52
CA ASP A 68 10.96 1.89 2.53
C ASP A 68 11.81 1.29 1.39
N PRO A 69 12.35 2.11 0.46
CA PRO A 69 13.10 1.65 -0.70
C PRO A 69 14.27 0.72 -0.34
N ARG A 70 14.75 0.78 0.91
CA ARG A 70 15.78 -0.13 1.43
C ARG A 70 15.27 -1.57 1.59
N ILE A 71 14.00 -1.78 1.91
CA ILE A 71 13.39 -3.10 2.06
C ILE A 71 13.22 -3.75 0.69
N LEU A 72 12.75 -3.00 -0.31
CA LEU A 72 12.64 -3.48 -1.69
C LEU A 72 14.01 -3.86 -2.24
N LEU A 73 15.00 -2.97 -2.09
CA LEU A 73 16.38 -3.20 -2.51
C LEU A 73 16.96 -4.47 -1.88
N ARG A 74 16.75 -4.67 -0.57
CA ARG A 74 17.25 -5.86 0.13
C ARG A 74 16.56 -7.14 -0.35
N THR A 75 15.28 -7.08 -0.68
CA THR A 75 14.52 -8.23 -1.19
C THR A 75 15.06 -8.65 -2.56
N ILE A 76 15.21 -7.69 -3.48
CA ILE A 76 15.75 -7.92 -4.83
C ILE A 76 17.15 -8.56 -4.78
N VAL A 77 18.05 -8.01 -3.96
CA VAL A 77 19.42 -8.54 -3.88
C VAL A 77 19.45 -9.91 -3.19
N LYS A 78 18.55 -10.17 -2.23
CA LYS A 78 18.45 -11.48 -1.56
C LYS A 78 17.96 -12.57 -2.51
N GLU A 79 17.05 -12.24 -3.44
CA GLU A 79 16.58 -13.16 -4.48
C GLU A 79 17.67 -13.56 -5.48
N ALA A 80 18.65 -12.69 -5.71
CA ALA A 80 19.82 -12.99 -6.54
C ALA A 80 20.68 -14.14 -5.98
N GLY A 81 20.57 -14.40 -4.67
CA GLY A 81 21.36 -15.41 -3.97
C GLY A 81 22.87 -15.11 -3.96
N PRO A 82 23.72 -16.14 -3.79
CA PRO A 82 25.17 -15.96 -3.60
C PRO A 82 25.92 -15.46 -4.84
N GLY A 83 25.26 -15.43 -6.02
CA GLY A 83 25.85 -14.93 -7.27
C GLY A 83 25.92 -13.41 -7.38
N GLY A 84 25.17 -12.70 -6.53
CA GLY A 84 24.99 -11.24 -6.62
C GLY A 84 24.23 -10.81 -7.88
N MET A 85 23.82 -9.54 -7.90
CA MET A 85 23.05 -8.95 -8.99
C MET A 85 23.78 -7.74 -9.59
N ASP A 86 23.67 -7.56 -10.91
CA ASP A 86 24.23 -6.40 -11.60
C ASP A 86 23.41 -5.14 -11.29
N GLU A 87 24.08 -4.00 -11.24
CA GLU A 87 23.45 -2.71 -10.92
C GLU A 87 22.32 -2.33 -11.89
N LYS A 88 22.47 -2.69 -13.17
CA LYS A 88 21.42 -2.51 -14.19
C LYS A 88 20.18 -3.36 -13.91
N GLU A 89 20.37 -4.61 -13.48
CA GLU A 89 19.26 -5.52 -13.19
C GLU A 89 18.51 -5.07 -11.92
N ILE A 90 19.25 -4.60 -10.90
CA ILE A 90 18.65 -3.99 -9.70
C ILE A 90 17.83 -2.76 -10.08
N PHE A 91 18.36 -1.91 -10.97
CA PHE A 91 17.65 -0.73 -11.44
C PHE A 91 16.37 -1.11 -12.19
N ASP A 92 16.43 -2.05 -13.13
CA ASP A 92 15.26 -2.48 -13.90
C ASP A 92 14.17 -3.03 -12.97
N ARG A 93 14.52 -3.86 -11.98
CA ARG A 93 13.55 -4.36 -10.99
C ARG A 93 13.02 -3.29 -10.06
N MET A 94 13.86 -2.40 -9.53
CA MET A 94 13.41 -1.26 -8.71
C MET A 94 12.50 -0.32 -9.49
N ARG A 95 12.72 -0.19 -10.80
CA ARG A 95 11.88 0.62 -11.68
C ARG A 95 10.56 -0.07 -11.98
N GLU A 96 10.56 -1.37 -12.28
CA GLU A 96 9.36 -2.14 -12.56
C GLU A 96 8.49 -2.37 -11.31
N GLU A 97 9.09 -2.66 -10.17
CA GLU A 97 8.38 -3.01 -8.93
C GLU A 97 8.07 -1.79 -8.04
N GLY A 98 8.89 -0.72 -8.12
CA GLY A 98 8.82 0.44 -7.23
C GLY A 98 8.79 1.81 -7.94
N GLY A 99 8.93 1.87 -9.27
CA GLY A 99 8.85 3.12 -10.02
C GLY A 99 9.90 4.16 -9.64
N TYR A 100 11.09 3.72 -9.23
CA TYR A 100 12.22 4.58 -8.83
C TYR A 100 13.05 5.04 -10.03
N ARG A 101 13.63 6.24 -9.94
CA ARG A 101 14.57 6.76 -10.95
C ARG A 101 16.00 6.29 -10.67
N LEU A 102 16.85 6.30 -11.70
CA LEU A 102 18.22 5.79 -11.62
C LEU A 102 19.02 6.47 -10.49
N GLU A 103 18.91 7.79 -10.39
CA GLU A 103 19.57 8.60 -9.36
C GLU A 103 19.14 8.20 -7.93
N GLU A 104 17.90 7.78 -7.77
CA GLU A 104 17.34 7.36 -6.47
C GLU A 104 17.88 5.97 -6.10
N VAL A 105 17.90 5.04 -7.07
CA VAL A 105 18.46 3.69 -6.88
C VAL A 105 19.95 3.76 -6.55
N GLU A 106 20.74 4.56 -7.27
CA GLU A 106 22.17 4.77 -6.99
C GLU A 106 22.41 5.34 -5.59
N LYS A 107 21.57 6.30 -5.16
CA LYS A 107 21.64 6.86 -3.82
C LYS A 107 21.33 5.78 -2.76
N TYR A 108 20.31 4.96 -2.95
CA TYR A 108 19.97 3.89 -2.01
C TYR A 108 21.02 2.79 -1.95
N LEU A 109 21.62 2.41 -3.09
CA LEU A 109 22.75 1.47 -3.14
C LEU A 109 23.96 2.00 -2.37
N ARG A 110 24.27 3.29 -2.53
CA ARG A 110 25.35 3.96 -1.78
C ARG A 110 25.05 3.99 -0.29
N GLU A 111 23.84 4.36 0.11
CA GLU A 111 23.43 4.38 1.51
C GLU A 111 23.45 2.98 2.14
N ALA A 112 22.98 1.95 1.44
CA ALA A 112 22.97 0.57 1.92
C ALA A 112 24.39 0.01 2.14
N ARG A 113 25.37 0.47 1.34
CA ARG A 113 26.79 0.14 1.49
C ARG A 113 27.45 0.92 2.63
N GLU A 114 27.26 2.24 2.65
CA GLU A 114 28.02 3.15 3.52
C GLU A 114 27.44 3.26 4.94
N LYS A 115 26.11 3.24 5.07
CA LYS A 115 25.41 3.43 6.36
C LYS A 115 24.99 2.12 7.00
N ASP A 116 24.36 1.25 6.21
CA ASP A 116 23.72 0.05 6.76
C ASP A 116 24.68 -1.17 6.74
N GLY A 117 25.72 -1.15 5.90
CA GLY A 117 26.68 -2.26 5.77
C GLY A 117 26.04 -3.58 5.34
N THR A 118 24.81 -3.53 4.81
CA THR A 118 23.99 -4.71 4.48
C THR A 118 24.26 -5.24 3.08
N LEU A 119 24.84 -4.41 2.20
CA LEU A 119 25.19 -4.75 0.83
C LEU A 119 26.67 -4.48 0.55
N LEU A 120 27.31 -5.40 -0.18
CA LEU A 120 28.69 -5.27 -0.67
C LEU A 120 28.71 -5.37 -2.19
N LYS A 121 29.61 -4.59 -2.80
CA LYS A 121 29.94 -4.69 -4.22
C LYS A 121 31.21 -5.54 -4.37
N ASP A 122 31.11 -6.68 -5.05
CA ASP A 122 32.25 -7.56 -5.31
C ASP A 122 33.15 -7.01 -6.43
N GLY A 123 34.35 -7.58 -6.56
CA GLY A 123 35.33 -7.23 -7.60
C GLY A 123 34.86 -7.45 -9.05
N TYR A 124 33.71 -8.10 -9.25
CA TYR A 124 33.04 -8.28 -10.55
C TYR A 124 31.89 -7.29 -10.78
N ASP A 125 31.84 -6.19 -10.02
CA ASP A 125 30.81 -5.14 -10.10
C ASP A 125 29.39 -5.58 -9.66
N LYS A 126 29.28 -6.73 -9.01
CA LYS A 126 28.02 -7.32 -8.54
C LYS A 126 27.69 -6.96 -7.09
N TRP A 127 26.42 -6.66 -6.84
CA TRP A 127 25.90 -6.36 -5.50
C TRP A 127 25.40 -7.63 -4.81
N ARG A 128 25.81 -7.85 -3.56
CA ARG A 128 25.41 -8.99 -2.73
C ARG A 128 25.06 -8.55 -1.31
N THR A 129 24.21 -9.31 -0.65
CA THR A 129 24.01 -9.18 0.80
C THR A 129 25.23 -9.68 1.56
N VAL A 130 25.56 -9.01 2.66
CA VAL A 130 26.60 -9.45 3.62
C VAL A 130 26.13 -10.63 4.45
#